data_AF-A0A3B1BU49-F1
#
_entry.id   AF-A0A3B1BU49-F1
#
_cell.length_a   1.000
_cell.length_b   1.000
_cell.length_c   1.000
_cell.angle_alpha   90.00
_cell.angle_beta   90.00
_cell.angle_gamma   90.00
#
_symmetry.space_group_name_H-M   'P 1'
#
loop_
_entity.id
_entity.type
_entity.pdbx_description
1 polymer ?
#
loop_
_entity_poly.entity_id
_entity_poly.type
_entity_poly.pdbx_seq_one_letter_code
_entity_poly.pdbx_strand_id
1 'polypeptide(L)'
;MFRKTILTAFAISAMVAGLLLPERADCAEVSWTTSLNVRETWDSNPSITSTASNDKTADATGDTGADTAVDTKKNSVESDFVTYVSPQINLNSRGKNTNFRMGYIFSSSFYESRPELNAQQHRANLNLSYVPSKRTTISIRDTFRYTQSLTDNIEGIADTSQDPASDLQKPPDTSNTGIQTKREDVFSN
;
A
#
# COMPACT_ATOMS: atom_id res chain seq x y z
N MET A 1 21.83 -15.55 -6.13
CA MET A 1 22.77 -14.56 -6.70
C MET A 1 22.43 -13.09 -6.40
N PHE A 2 21.38 -12.76 -5.62
CA PHE A 2 20.87 -11.39 -5.41
C PHE A 2 21.53 -10.55 -4.29
N ARG A 3 22.43 -11.13 -3.48
CA ARG A 3 22.88 -10.48 -2.22
C ARG A 3 23.92 -9.36 -2.36
N LYS A 4 24.56 -9.18 -3.53
CA LYS A 4 25.68 -8.22 -3.67
C LYS A 4 25.31 -6.86 -4.28
N THR A 5 24.11 -6.69 -4.84
CA THR A 5 23.75 -5.46 -5.59
C THR A 5 22.98 -4.43 -4.75
N ILE A 6 22.48 -4.80 -3.58
CA ILE A 6 21.57 -3.94 -2.78
C ILE A 6 22.33 -2.84 -2.01
N LEU A 7 23.64 -3.00 -1.78
CA LEU A 7 24.40 -2.05 -0.93
C LEU A 7 24.74 -0.72 -1.62
N THR A 8 24.74 -0.65 -2.95
CA THR A 8 25.24 0.54 -3.69
C THR A 8 24.20 1.66 -3.81
N ALA A 9 22.92 1.39 -3.57
CA ALA A 9 21.84 2.37 -3.73
C ALA A 9 21.75 3.40 -2.58
N PHE A 10 22.31 3.11 -1.40
CA PHE A 10 22.19 3.99 -0.23
C PHE A 10 23.12 5.21 -0.26
N ALA A 11 24.17 5.21 -1.09
CA ALA A 11 25.17 6.29 -1.10
C ALA A 11 24.72 7.55 -1.90
N ILE A 12 23.74 7.44 -2.79
CA ILE A 12 23.34 8.55 -3.67
C ILE A 12 22.42 9.57 -2.97
N SER A 13 21.77 9.14 -1.89
CA SER A 13 20.71 9.91 -1.28
C SER A 13 21.23 11.20 -0.59
N ALA A 14 22.47 11.23 -0.12
CA ALA A 14 23.04 12.40 0.57
C ALA A 14 23.36 13.61 -0.35
N MET A 15 23.53 13.42 -1.67
CA MET A 15 23.98 14.50 -2.57
C MET A 15 22.85 15.38 -3.13
N VAL A 16 21.61 14.90 -3.18
CA VAL A 16 20.49 15.65 -3.81
C VAL A 16 19.87 16.69 -2.86
N ALA A 17 20.13 16.58 -1.55
CA ALA A 17 19.57 17.48 -0.54
C ALA A 17 20.08 18.93 -0.64
N GLY A 18 21.20 19.18 -1.32
CA GLY A 18 21.83 20.50 -1.41
C GLY A 18 21.35 21.40 -2.56
N LEU A 19 20.53 20.90 -3.49
CA LEU A 19 20.33 21.56 -4.79
C LEU A 19 18.95 22.21 -5.02
N LEU A 20 18.01 22.13 -4.06
CA LEU A 20 16.62 22.57 -4.29
C LEU A 20 16.02 23.48 -3.22
N LEU A 21 16.80 24.01 -2.26
CA LEU A 21 16.25 24.92 -1.24
C LEU A 21 16.67 26.38 -1.51
N PRO A 22 15.72 27.29 -1.79
CA PRO A 22 16.03 28.71 -1.97
C PRO A 22 16.57 29.30 -0.67
N GLU A 23 17.69 30.02 -0.80
CA GLU A 23 18.58 30.57 0.23
C GLU A 23 17.95 31.57 1.24
N ARG A 24 16.62 31.74 1.30
CA ARG A 24 15.97 32.83 2.05
C ARG A 24 14.72 32.47 2.85
N ALA A 25 14.67 31.27 3.44
CA ALA A 25 13.67 30.96 4.47
C ALA A 25 14.35 30.76 5.83
N ASP A 26 14.28 31.77 6.69
CA ASP A 26 14.77 31.68 8.07
C ASP A 26 14.17 30.45 8.79
N CYS A 27 15.05 29.51 9.12
CA CYS A 27 14.90 28.44 10.13
C CYS A 27 13.85 27.34 9.87
N ALA A 28 13.71 26.82 8.64
CA ALA A 28 13.05 25.53 8.45
C ALA A 28 14.08 24.39 8.50
N GLU A 29 14.02 23.54 9.54
CA GLU A 29 14.80 22.31 9.60
C GLU A 29 14.14 21.27 8.70
N VAL A 30 14.79 20.95 7.58
CA VAL A 30 14.33 19.90 6.65
C VAL A 30 15.21 18.67 6.84
N SER A 31 14.57 17.54 7.13
CA SER A 31 15.20 16.23 7.21
C SER A 31 14.44 15.24 6.37
N TRP A 32 15.14 14.29 5.77
CA TRP A 32 14.52 13.15 5.12
C TRP A 32 15.29 11.89 5.49
N THR A 33 14.59 10.76 5.50
CA THR A 33 15.17 9.45 5.76
C THR A 33 14.68 8.49 4.71
N THR A 34 15.58 7.64 4.23
CA THR A 34 15.24 6.49 3.41
C THR A 34 15.57 5.22 4.17
N SER A 35 14.73 4.21 4.02
CA SER A 35 15.00 2.87 4.55
C SER A 35 14.55 1.83 3.55
N LEU A 36 15.18 0.65 3.59
CA LEU A 36 14.81 -0.50 2.79
C LEU A 36 14.60 -1.66 3.74
N ASN A 37 13.40 -2.20 3.76
CA ASN A 37 13.10 -3.43 4.45
C ASN A 37 13.03 -4.58 3.45
N VAL A 38 13.83 -5.63 3.66
CA VAL A 38 13.71 -6.88 2.90
C VAL A 38 13.43 -7.98 3.91
N ARG A 39 12.36 -8.75 3.69
CA ARG A 39 11.96 -9.85 4.57
C ARG A 39 11.59 -11.06 3.72
N GLU A 40 12.14 -12.20 4.10
CA GLU A 40 11.83 -13.51 3.52
C GLU A 40 11.04 -14.32 4.56
N THR A 41 9.97 -14.98 4.15
CA THR A 41 9.16 -15.82 5.06
C THR A 41 8.37 -16.87 4.28
N TRP A 42 7.97 -17.94 4.97
CA TRP A 42 7.04 -18.92 4.41
C TRP A 42 5.61 -18.46 4.68
N ASP A 43 4.82 -18.30 3.61
CA ASP A 43 3.39 -18.08 3.73
C ASP A 43 2.68 -19.45 3.69
N SER A 44 2.07 -19.84 4.81
CA SER A 44 1.33 -21.11 4.92
C SER A 44 -0.11 -20.99 4.44
N ASN A 45 -0.57 -19.79 4.08
CA ASN A 45 -1.91 -19.58 3.55
C ASN A 45 -1.95 -18.55 2.41
N PRO A 46 -1.23 -18.80 1.29
CA PRO A 46 -1.39 -18.04 0.06
C PRO A 46 -2.82 -18.25 -0.47
N SER A 47 -3.75 -17.43 -0.01
CA SER A 47 -5.14 -17.48 -0.46
C SER A 47 -5.22 -16.77 -1.81
N ILE A 48 -5.08 -17.57 -2.88
CA ILE A 48 -5.82 -17.31 -4.10
C ILE A 48 -7.27 -17.50 -3.67
N THR A 49 -8.07 -16.45 -3.64
CA THR A 49 -9.53 -16.62 -3.65
C THR A 49 -9.83 -17.23 -5.00
N SER A 50 -9.64 -18.54 -5.14
CA SER A 50 -10.09 -19.26 -6.31
C SER A 50 -11.60 -19.19 -6.22
N THR A 51 -12.16 -18.23 -6.94
CA THR A 51 -13.53 -18.30 -7.44
C THR A 51 -13.55 -19.50 -8.38
N ALA A 52 -13.41 -20.70 -7.84
CA ALA A 52 -13.80 -21.91 -8.53
C ALA A 52 -15.30 -21.73 -8.72
N SER A 53 -15.68 -21.27 -9.91
CA SER A 53 -17.06 -21.30 -10.34
C SER A 53 -17.48 -22.75 -10.22
N ASN A 54 -18.21 -23.08 -9.16
CA ASN A 54 -19.05 -24.25 -9.11
C ASN A 54 -20.20 -24.00 -10.09
N ASP A 55 -19.87 -23.91 -11.39
CA ASP A 55 -20.86 -24.02 -12.45
C ASP A 55 -21.19 -25.50 -12.59
N LYS A 56 -21.85 -26.01 -11.55
CA LYS A 56 -22.51 -27.30 -11.56
C LYS A 56 -23.95 -27.00 -11.97
N THR A 57 -24.15 -26.75 -13.27
CA THR A 57 -25.47 -26.89 -13.89
C THR A 57 -25.98 -28.28 -13.54
N ALA A 58 -26.89 -28.32 -12.58
CA ALA A 58 -27.56 -29.52 -12.13
C ALA A 58 -28.45 -30.01 -13.27
N ASP A 59 -27.96 -30.99 -14.03
CA ASP A 59 -28.81 -31.80 -14.88
C ASP A 59 -29.57 -32.77 -13.97
N ALA A 60 -30.87 -32.54 -13.85
CA ALA A 60 -31.76 -33.28 -12.97
C ALA A 60 -32.14 -34.61 -13.63
N THR A 61 -31.35 -35.66 -13.38
CA THR A 61 -31.83 -37.03 -13.59
C THR A 61 -31.51 -37.86 -12.35
N GLY A 62 -32.56 -38.31 -11.69
CA GLY A 62 -32.48 -38.98 -10.39
C GLY A 62 -31.81 -40.33 -10.45
N ASP A 63 -31.03 -40.64 -9.41
CA ASP A 63 -30.86 -42.01 -8.94
C ASP A 63 -30.54 -42.00 -7.45
N THR A 64 -31.18 -42.92 -6.74
CA THR A 64 -31.16 -43.11 -5.29
C THR A 64 -30.09 -44.13 -4.91
N GLY A 65 -29.18 -43.73 -4.03
CA GLY A 65 -28.49 -44.67 -3.15
C GLY A 65 -27.07 -45.06 -3.57
N ALA A 66 -26.11 -44.27 -3.12
CA ALA A 66 -24.80 -44.78 -2.71
C ALA A 66 -24.16 -43.72 -1.81
N ASP A 67 -23.79 -44.12 -0.59
CA ASP A 67 -22.92 -43.36 0.31
C ASP A 67 -21.62 -43.02 -0.43
N THR A 68 -21.61 -41.87 -1.09
CA THR A 68 -20.40 -41.30 -1.64
C THR A 68 -19.67 -40.71 -0.45
N ALA A 69 -18.74 -41.49 0.10
CA ALA A 69 -17.69 -40.99 0.96
C ALA A 69 -17.11 -39.76 0.27
N VAL A 70 -17.51 -38.57 0.74
CA VAL A 70 -16.93 -37.31 0.32
C VAL A 70 -15.49 -37.39 0.80
N ASP A 71 -14.62 -37.83 -0.10
CA ASP A 71 -13.19 -37.83 0.08
C ASP A 71 -12.81 -36.35 0.20
N THR A 72 -12.88 -35.84 1.43
CA THR A 72 -12.32 -34.56 1.82
C THR A 72 -10.81 -34.70 1.70
N LYS A 73 -10.32 -34.73 0.45
CA LYS A 73 -8.98 -34.34 0.11
C LYS A 73 -8.82 -32.95 0.69
N LYS A 74 -8.25 -32.93 1.89
CA LYS A 74 -7.78 -31.74 2.56
C LYS A 74 -6.92 -31.04 1.53
N ASN A 75 -7.46 -29.99 0.90
CA ASN A 75 -6.70 -29.07 0.09
C ASN A 75 -5.67 -28.46 1.06
N SER A 76 -4.54 -29.14 1.23
CA SER A 76 -3.42 -28.58 1.95
C SER A 76 -3.00 -27.39 1.11
N VAL A 77 -3.35 -26.20 1.57
CA VAL A 77 -2.90 -24.96 0.95
C VAL A 77 -1.38 -25.06 0.94
N GLU A 78 -0.82 -25.29 -0.24
CA GLU A 78 0.62 -25.48 -0.38
C GLU A 78 1.28 -24.16 0.02
N SER A 79 2.14 -24.24 1.04
CA SER A 79 2.88 -23.09 1.55
C SER A 79 3.88 -22.63 0.51
N ASP A 80 4.02 -21.33 0.32
CA ASP A 80 4.97 -20.77 -0.64
C ASP A 80 5.98 -19.87 0.05
N PHE A 81 7.17 -19.79 -0.52
CA PHE A 81 8.20 -18.88 -0.07
C PHE A 81 7.93 -17.49 -0.65
N VAL A 82 7.87 -16.49 0.21
CA VAL A 82 7.58 -15.11 -0.19
C VAL A 82 8.70 -14.16 0.24
N THR A 83 9.11 -13.31 -0.70
CA THR A 83 10.05 -12.22 -0.49
C THR A 83 9.31 -10.89 -0.51
N TYR A 84 9.40 -10.15 0.58
CA TYR A 84 8.88 -8.80 0.72
C TYR A 84 10.01 -7.78 0.56
N VAL A 85 9.79 -6.78 -0.28
CA VAL A 85 10.71 -5.65 -0.48
C VAL A 85 9.92 -4.37 -0.26
N SER A 86 10.28 -3.60 0.77
CA SER A 86 9.56 -2.38 1.15
C SER A 86 10.49 -1.19 1.36
N PRO A 87 10.86 -0.44 0.30
CA PRO A 87 11.51 0.84 0.46
C PRO A 87 10.54 1.88 1.03
N GLN A 88 11.08 2.72 1.90
CA GLN A 88 10.35 3.82 2.53
C GLN A 88 11.16 5.11 2.42
N ILE A 89 10.45 6.21 2.22
CA ILE A 89 10.98 7.57 2.24
C ILE A 89 10.13 8.37 3.21
N ASN A 90 10.77 9.05 4.15
CA ASN A 90 10.10 10.01 5.03
C ASN A 90 10.74 11.38 4.82
N LEU A 91 9.93 12.40 4.70
CA LEU A 91 10.31 13.80 4.65
C LEU A 91 9.67 14.51 5.83
N ASN A 92 10.46 15.27 6.57
CA ASN A 92 10.01 16.05 7.71
C ASN A 92 10.58 17.46 7.58
N SER A 93 9.72 18.46 7.68
CA SER A 93 10.11 19.87 7.69
C SER A 93 9.49 20.53 8.91
N ARG A 94 10.34 21.15 9.73
CA ARG A 94 9.95 21.86 10.94
C ARG A 94 10.37 23.31 10.83
N GLY A 95 9.39 24.19 10.59
CA GLY A 95 9.54 25.62 10.73
C GLY A 95 9.01 26.12 12.07
N LYS A 96 9.13 27.43 12.30
CA LYS A 96 8.66 28.11 13.52
C LYS A 96 7.15 27.91 13.78
N ASN A 97 6.34 28.03 12.74
CA ASN A 97 4.88 27.95 12.82
C ASN A 97 4.30 26.81 11.99
N THR A 98 5.15 26.00 11.34
CA THR A 98 4.72 24.96 10.39
C THR A 98 5.44 23.66 10.70
N ASN A 99 4.71 22.55 10.75
CA ASN A 99 5.27 21.21 10.76
C ASN A 99 4.70 20.44 9.58
N PHE A 100 5.57 19.89 8.75
CA PHE A 100 5.19 19.09 7.59
C PHE A 100 5.86 17.73 7.68
N ARG A 101 5.09 16.66 7.49
CA ARG A 101 5.59 15.29 7.43
C ARG A 101 4.93 14.58 6.27
N MET A 102 5.75 13.99 5.41
CA MET A 102 5.32 13.12 4.34
C MET A 102 6.03 11.79 4.48
N GLY A 103 5.30 10.69 4.35
CA GLY A 103 5.88 9.35 4.36
C GLY A 103 5.34 8.57 3.19
N TYR A 104 6.22 7.99 2.37
CA TYR A 104 5.88 7.12 1.27
C TYR A 104 6.50 5.75 1.50
N ILE A 105 5.70 4.69 1.36
CA ILE A 105 6.13 3.30 1.45
C ILE A 105 5.66 2.64 0.16
N PHE A 106 6.60 2.04 -0.55
CA PHE A 106 6.31 1.07 -1.58
C PHE A 106 6.60 -0.31 -1.00
N SER A 107 5.72 -1.28 -1.23
CA SER A 107 5.86 -2.66 -0.78
C SER A 107 5.58 -3.59 -1.93
N SER A 108 6.51 -4.49 -2.22
CA SER A 108 6.34 -5.54 -3.22
C SER A 108 6.46 -6.90 -2.54
N SER A 109 5.61 -7.83 -2.95
CA SER A 109 5.65 -9.23 -2.53
C SER A 109 5.91 -10.11 -3.74
N PHE A 110 6.84 -11.04 -3.60
CA PHE A 110 7.26 -11.98 -4.63
C PHE A 110 7.14 -13.40 -4.11
N TYR A 111 6.21 -14.16 -4.66
CA TYR A 111 6.00 -15.57 -4.39
C TYR A 111 6.88 -16.41 -5.33
N GLU A 112 7.57 -17.41 -4.79
CA GLU A 112 8.48 -18.25 -5.57
C GLU A 112 7.72 -19.17 -6.52
N SER A 113 6.64 -19.80 -6.04
CA SER A 113 5.89 -20.80 -6.80
C SER A 113 4.60 -20.25 -7.42
N ARG A 114 4.09 -19.11 -6.91
CA ARG A 114 2.80 -18.51 -7.31
C ARG A 114 2.91 -17.05 -7.75
N PRO A 115 3.53 -16.75 -8.90
CA PRO A 115 3.74 -15.38 -9.35
C PRO A 115 2.44 -14.58 -9.57
N GLU A 116 1.30 -15.25 -9.76
CA GLU A 116 -0.04 -14.65 -9.85
C GLU A 116 -0.48 -13.95 -8.55
N LEU A 117 0.14 -14.31 -7.41
CA LEU A 117 -0.08 -13.68 -6.11
C LEU A 117 0.85 -12.51 -5.84
N ASN A 118 1.77 -12.20 -6.76
CA ASN A 118 2.64 -11.05 -6.60
C ASN A 118 1.81 -9.78 -6.54
N ALA A 119 2.10 -8.94 -5.55
CA ALA A 119 1.36 -7.70 -5.33
C ALA A 119 2.31 -6.54 -5.07
N GLN A 120 1.91 -5.37 -5.54
CA GLN A 120 2.56 -4.09 -5.27
C GLN A 120 1.60 -3.18 -4.50
N GLN A 121 2.09 -2.58 -3.43
CA GLN A 121 1.33 -1.70 -2.57
C GLN A 121 2.05 -0.37 -2.44
N HIS A 122 1.30 0.71 -2.56
CA HIS A 122 1.76 2.07 -2.39
C HIS A 122 0.99 2.70 -1.24
N ARG A 123 1.70 3.25 -0.27
CA ARG A 123 1.12 3.99 0.83
C ARG A 123 1.81 5.33 0.96
N ALA A 124 1.07 6.41 0.82
CA ALA A 124 1.54 7.75 1.15
C ALA A 124 0.76 8.29 2.35
N ASN A 125 1.44 9.03 3.22
CA ASN A 125 0.81 9.73 4.33
C ASN A 125 1.33 11.16 4.31
N LEU A 126 0.43 12.13 4.41
CA LEU A 126 0.74 13.55 4.45
C LEU A 126 0.20 14.12 5.76
N ASN A 127 1.00 14.88 6.48
CA ASN A 127 0.58 15.64 7.65
C ASN A 127 1.17 17.04 7.57
N LEU A 128 0.31 18.05 7.59
CA LEU A 128 0.70 19.46 7.68
C LEU A 128 0.00 20.07 8.88
N SER A 129 0.76 20.72 9.75
CA SER A 129 0.26 21.52 10.86
C SER A 129 0.78 22.94 10.69
N TYR A 130 -0.11 23.93 10.78
CA TYR A 130 0.23 25.34 10.66
C TYR A 130 -0.41 26.12 11.81
N VAL A 131 0.38 26.95 12.48
CA VAL A 131 -0.01 27.74 13.65
C VAL A 131 0.08 29.22 13.29
N PRO A 132 -0.92 29.79 12.60
CA PRO A 132 -0.91 31.20 12.20
C PRO A 132 -0.93 32.15 13.39
N SER A 133 -1.51 31.73 14.53
CA SER A 133 -1.56 32.49 15.77
C SER A 133 -1.47 31.57 16.98
N LYS A 134 -1.16 32.12 18.17
CA LYS A 134 -1.10 31.34 19.42
C LYS A 134 -2.40 30.61 19.79
N ARG A 135 -3.53 30.99 19.17
CA ARG A 135 -4.87 30.46 19.46
C ARG A 135 -5.47 29.67 18.30
N THR A 136 -4.74 29.52 17.20
CA THR A 136 -5.27 28.90 15.98
C THR A 136 -4.26 27.91 15.46
N THR A 137 -4.70 26.67 15.30
CA THR A 137 -3.92 25.61 14.65
C THR A 137 -4.77 25.04 13.52
N ILE A 138 -4.17 24.90 12.35
CA ILE A 138 -4.74 24.27 11.18
C ILE A 138 -3.97 22.97 10.97
N SER A 139 -4.68 21.85 10.84
CA SER A 139 -4.08 20.55 10.60
C SER A 139 -4.72 19.88 9.39
N ILE A 140 -3.90 19.42 8.47
CA ILE A 140 -4.28 18.65 7.29
C ILE A 140 -3.60 17.29 7.39
N ARG A 141 -4.38 16.23 7.31
CA ARG A 141 -3.88 14.85 7.27
C ARG A 141 -4.50 14.14 6.10
N ASP A 142 -3.66 13.47 5.31
CA ASP A 142 -4.10 12.63 4.21
C ASP A 142 -3.38 11.29 4.26
N THR A 143 -4.06 10.24 3.80
CA THR A 143 -3.52 8.88 3.71
C THR A 143 -3.99 8.26 2.41
N PHE A 144 -3.06 8.09 1.48
CA PHE A 144 -3.28 7.42 0.22
C PHE A 144 -2.85 5.95 0.33
N ARG A 145 -3.69 5.05 -0.18
CA ARG A 145 -3.38 3.62 -0.30
C ARG A 145 -3.82 3.15 -1.68
N TYR A 146 -2.90 2.50 -2.37
CA TYR A 146 -3.15 1.87 -3.65
C TYR A 146 -2.50 0.49 -3.66
N THR A 147 -3.19 -0.50 -4.21
CA THR A 147 -2.67 -1.87 -4.33
C THR A 147 -2.94 -2.31 -5.76
N GLN A 148 -1.87 -2.63 -6.47
CA GLN A 148 -1.94 -3.19 -7.81
C GLN A 148 -1.81 -4.71 -7.68
N SER A 149 -2.83 -5.43 -8.14
CA SER A 149 -2.70 -6.86 -8.39
C SER A 149 -1.93 -7.06 -9.69
N LEU A 150 -0.90 -7.92 -9.69
CA LEU A 150 -0.16 -8.20 -10.93
C LEU A 150 -0.88 -9.20 -11.83
N THR A 151 -1.99 -9.79 -11.36
CA THR A 151 -2.84 -10.73 -12.12
C THR A 151 -3.49 -10.07 -13.35
N ASP A 152 -3.79 -8.78 -13.30
CA ASP A 152 -4.46 -8.04 -14.38
C ASP A 152 -3.61 -7.92 -15.67
N ASN A 153 -2.31 -8.28 -15.61
CA ASN A 153 -1.41 -8.25 -16.78
C ASN A 153 -1.27 -9.61 -17.48
N ILE A 154 -1.96 -10.66 -17.03
CA ILE A 154 -1.98 -11.99 -17.68
C ILE A 154 -3.26 -12.16 -18.55
N GLU A 155 -3.95 -11.07 -18.92
CA GLU A 155 -5.04 -11.11 -19.91
C GLU A 155 -4.54 -10.91 -21.36
N GLY A 156 -3.27 -11.22 -21.64
CA GLY A 156 -2.75 -11.30 -23.02
C GLY A 156 -3.24 -12.50 -23.82
N ILE A 157 -4.02 -13.42 -23.23
CA ILE A 157 -4.58 -14.60 -23.90
C ILE A 157 -6.00 -14.90 -23.40
N ALA A 158 -6.97 -14.00 -23.60
CA ALA A 158 -8.38 -14.38 -23.77
C ALA A 158 -9.20 -13.23 -24.34
N ASP A 159 -9.59 -13.42 -25.60
CA ASP A 159 -10.84 -12.99 -26.23
C ASP A 159 -11.26 -11.51 -26.17
N THR A 160 -11.28 -10.91 -27.37
CA THR A 160 -11.82 -9.58 -27.64
C THR A 160 -13.35 -9.63 -27.55
N SER A 161 -13.91 -9.58 -26.34
CA SER A 161 -15.30 -9.14 -26.13
C SER A 161 -15.29 -7.94 -25.18
N GLN A 162 -14.98 -6.79 -25.76
CA GLN A 162 -15.14 -5.49 -25.11
C GLN A 162 -16.63 -5.26 -24.80
N ASP A 163 -16.98 -5.19 -23.52
CA ASP A 163 -18.11 -4.41 -23.06
C ASP A 163 -17.58 -3.11 -22.43
N PRO A 164 -17.68 -1.95 -23.11
CA PRO A 164 -16.98 -0.72 -22.74
C PRO A 164 -17.63 0.10 -21.59
N ALA A 165 -18.41 -0.51 -20.68
CA ALA A 165 -19.29 0.24 -19.78
C ALA A 165 -19.06 0.10 -18.25
N SER A 166 -18.06 -0.65 -17.77
CA SER A 166 -17.75 -0.79 -16.34
C SER A 166 -16.23 -0.98 -16.21
N ASP A 167 -15.44 -0.28 -15.41
CA ASP A 167 -15.70 0.28 -14.11
C ASP A 167 -14.60 1.33 -13.84
N LEU A 168 -14.98 2.60 -13.84
CA LEU A 168 -14.22 3.60 -13.08
C LEU A 168 -14.56 3.34 -11.61
N GLN A 169 -13.91 2.35 -11.00
CA GLN A 169 -13.85 2.25 -9.54
C GLN A 169 -13.03 3.42 -9.02
N LYS A 170 -13.73 4.54 -8.88
CA LYS A 170 -13.29 5.74 -8.19
C LYS A 170 -12.81 5.30 -6.80
N PRO A 171 -11.57 5.59 -6.40
CA PRO A 171 -11.14 5.34 -5.02
C PRO A 171 -12.10 6.06 -4.07
N PRO A 172 -12.44 5.49 -2.91
CA PRO A 172 -13.30 6.16 -1.94
C PRO A 172 -12.65 7.49 -1.56
N ASP A 173 -13.34 8.59 -1.86
CA ASP A 173 -13.01 9.94 -1.38
C ASP A 173 -13.11 9.95 0.15
N THR A 174 -12.10 9.48 0.85
CA THR A 174 -11.95 9.71 2.30
C THR A 174 -10.95 10.83 2.53
N SER A 175 -11.18 11.99 1.91
CA SER A 175 -10.60 13.24 2.39
C SER A 175 -11.33 13.65 3.68
N ASN A 176 -10.94 13.04 4.80
CA ASN A 176 -11.33 13.52 6.13
C ASN A 176 -10.59 14.85 6.39
N THR A 177 -11.07 15.92 5.76
CA THR A 177 -10.63 17.29 5.99
C THR A 177 -11.25 17.78 7.30
N GLY A 178 -10.85 17.17 8.42
CA GLY A 178 -11.28 17.57 9.74
C GLY A 178 -10.56 18.83 10.19
N ILE A 179 -11.13 20.01 9.92
CA ILE A 179 -10.67 21.26 10.54
C ILE A 179 -11.13 21.22 12.02
N GLN A 180 -10.26 20.75 12.92
CA GLN A 180 -10.52 20.83 14.35
C GLN A 180 -10.12 22.21 14.87
N THR A 181 -11.09 23.11 15.02
CA THR A 181 -10.90 24.39 15.71
C THR A 181 -11.12 24.20 17.20
N LYS A 182 -10.07 23.85 17.96
CA LYS A 182 -10.16 23.83 19.43
C LYS A 182 -10.07 25.26 19.96
N ARG A 183 -11.18 25.86 20.41
CA ARG A 183 -11.18 27.08 21.24
C ARG A 183 -10.93 26.67 22.69
N GLU A 184 -9.79 27.07 23.25
CA GLU A 184 -9.62 27.11 24.70
C GLU A 184 -10.08 28.47 25.19
N ASP A 185 -11.24 28.51 25.84
CA ASP A 185 -11.73 29.70 26.51
C ASP A 185 -10.91 29.89 27.78
N VAL A 186 -10.01 30.88 27.75
CA VAL A 186 -9.23 31.31 28.91
C VAL A 186 -10.15 32.11 29.81
N PHE A 187 -10.69 31.47 30.84
CA PHE A 187 -11.28 32.17 31.98
C PHE A 187 -10.13 32.80 32.78
N SER A 188 -10.04 34.13 32.74
CA SER A 188 -9.21 34.91 33.66
C SER A 188 -9.94 35.03 35.00
N ASN A 189 -9.29 34.61 36.09
CA ASN A 189 -9.57 35.09 37.44
C ASN A 189 -8.75 36.35 37.71
#